data_AF-A0A3D3G6Y7-F1
#
_entry.id   AF-A0A3D3G6Y7-F1
#
_cell.length_a   1.000
_cell.length_b   1.000
_cell.length_c   1.000
_cell.angle_alpha   90.00
_cell.angle_beta   90.00
_cell.angle_gamma   90.00
#
_symmetry.space_group_name_H-M   'P 1'
#
loop_
_entity.id
_entity.type
_entity.pdbx_description
1 polymer ?
#
loop_
_entity_poly.entity_id
_entity_poly.type
_entity_poly.pdbx_seq_one_letter_code
_entity_poly.pdbx_strand_id
1 'polypeptide(L)'
;MSSTQFWVAVFVPQIIERISPHFKRLFALKEFDSQTQQRVSSKEYPAFYALLYLLWGISLISFGCVLLLFIIIYMTQLVPQEKYGLIIWFGLIMFLGSFMIPGALLDFLFWSISPENFRDYVKFRLIKSGWGYEMRDQIMTLFKIGLIYLLLTSPLVIYLLYLLFR
;
A
#
# COMPACT_ATOMS: atom_id res chain seq x y z
N MET A 1 22.00 -5.78 11.03
CA MET A 1 21.98 -6.06 9.59
C MET A 1 20.69 -5.55 8.96
N SER A 2 20.90 -4.64 8.00
CA SER A 2 20.07 -4.08 6.92
C SER A 2 18.66 -4.63 6.59
N SER A 3 17.75 -3.67 6.41
CA SER A 3 16.75 -3.55 5.32
C SER A 3 15.73 -4.67 5.09
N THR A 4 14.61 -4.61 5.81
CA THR A 4 13.29 -4.98 5.27
C THR A 4 12.31 -3.90 5.73
N GLN A 5 12.53 -2.68 5.26
CA GLN A 5 11.61 -1.57 5.47
C GLN A 5 10.44 -1.72 4.49
N PHE A 6 9.24 -1.78 5.02
CA PHE A 6 7.99 -2.14 4.32
C PHE A 6 7.41 -0.94 3.57
N TRP A 7 6.65 -1.14 2.49
CA TRP A 7 6.15 -0.05 1.63
C TRP A 7 5.18 0.92 2.31
N VAL A 8 4.24 0.42 3.13
CA VAL A 8 3.33 1.30 3.92
C VAL A 8 4.12 2.14 4.91
N ALA A 9 5.17 1.56 5.49
CA ALA A 9 6.13 2.22 6.37
C ALA A 9 7.11 3.18 5.63
N VAL A 10 7.43 2.95 4.36
CA VAL A 10 8.34 3.81 3.59
C VAL A 10 7.60 4.99 2.94
N PHE A 11 6.41 4.76 2.40
CA PHE A 11 5.70 5.76 1.61
C PHE A 11 4.78 6.64 2.45
N VAL A 12 3.88 6.05 3.24
CA VAL A 12 2.91 6.82 4.02
C VAL A 12 3.58 7.90 4.87
N PRO A 13 4.69 7.63 5.58
CA PRO A 13 5.23 8.63 6.47
C PRO A 13 6.19 9.61 5.81
N GLN A 14 6.97 9.20 4.81
CA GLN A 14 7.77 10.17 4.04
C GLN A 14 6.86 11.15 3.28
N ILE A 15 5.71 10.65 2.81
CA ILE A 15 4.65 11.47 2.24
C ILE A 15 4.07 12.38 3.33
N ILE A 16 3.65 11.85 4.49
CA ILE A 16 3.04 12.65 5.57
C ILE A 16 4.00 13.67 6.21
N GLU A 17 5.27 13.34 6.43
CA GLU A 17 6.28 14.23 7.00
C GLU A 17 6.50 15.45 6.12
N ARG A 18 6.55 15.24 4.79
CA ARG A 18 6.76 16.28 3.77
C ARG A 18 5.49 17.02 3.35
N ILE A 19 4.34 16.52 3.77
CA ILE A 19 3.04 17.12 3.49
C ILE A 19 2.75 18.28 4.47
N SER A 20 2.06 19.31 3.98
CA SER A 20 1.77 20.51 4.78
C SER A 20 0.93 20.19 6.03
N PRO A 21 1.05 20.99 7.11
CA PRO A 21 0.31 20.77 8.36
C PRO A 21 -1.21 20.65 8.20
N HIS A 22 -1.77 21.28 7.16
CA HIS A 22 -3.20 21.20 6.83
C HIS A 22 -3.61 19.79 6.38
N PHE A 23 -2.78 19.14 5.59
CA PHE A 23 -3.01 17.77 5.14
C PHE A 23 -2.66 16.74 6.22
N LYS A 24 -1.76 17.05 7.17
CA LYS A 24 -1.53 16.18 8.35
C LYS A 24 -2.83 15.93 9.14
N ARG A 25 -3.73 16.93 9.22
CA ARG A 25 -5.07 16.78 9.83
C ARG A 25 -5.98 15.82 9.07
N LEU A 26 -5.83 15.69 7.75
CA LEU A 26 -6.63 14.75 6.93
C LEU A 26 -6.28 13.28 7.23
N PHE A 27 -5.04 13.01 7.65
CA PHE A 27 -4.54 11.66 7.88
C PHE A 27 -4.60 11.21 9.34
N ALA A 28 -4.53 12.16 10.30
CA ALA A 28 -4.82 11.94 11.73
C ALA A 28 -4.34 10.58 12.28
N LEU A 29 -3.10 10.20 11.96
CA LEU A 29 -2.51 8.94 12.43
C LEU A 29 -2.34 8.99 13.93
N LYS A 30 -2.94 8.04 14.65
CA LYS A 30 -2.75 7.89 16.09
C LYS A 30 -1.60 6.94 16.35
N GLU A 31 -0.66 7.37 17.20
CA GLU A 31 0.37 6.47 17.72
C GLU A 31 -0.26 5.40 18.62
N PHE A 32 0.37 4.24 18.70
CA PHE A 32 0.02 3.21 19.68
C PHE A 32 0.15 3.79 21.09
N ASP A 33 -0.82 3.50 21.95
CA ASP A 33 -0.76 3.89 23.36
C ASP A 33 0.43 3.21 24.07
N SER A 34 0.88 3.83 25.16
CA SER A 34 2.03 3.34 25.94
C SER A 34 1.81 1.92 26.45
N GLN A 35 0.57 1.55 26.76
CA GLN A 35 0.19 0.20 27.17
C GLN A 35 0.37 -0.81 26.05
N THR A 36 -0.10 -0.52 24.82
CA THR A 36 0.13 -1.41 23.67
C THR A 36 1.61 -1.51 23.36
N GLN A 37 2.34 -0.39 23.35
CA GLN A 37 3.79 -0.41 23.08
C GLN A 37 4.55 -1.30 24.07
N GLN A 38 4.24 -1.17 25.36
CA GLN A 38 4.86 -2.01 26.39
C GLN A 38 4.46 -3.48 26.24
N ARG A 39 3.17 -3.76 26.05
CA ARG A 39 2.63 -5.12 25.88
C ARG A 39 3.23 -5.84 24.68
N VAL A 40 3.39 -5.17 23.54
CA VAL A 40 3.92 -5.82 22.33
C VAL A 40 5.45 -5.92 22.34
N SER A 41 6.13 -5.03 23.06
CA SER A 41 7.60 -5.05 23.17
C SER A 41 8.10 -6.06 24.20
N SER A 42 7.29 -6.40 25.21
CA SER A 42 7.63 -7.37 26.24
C SER A 42 7.37 -8.83 25.85
N LYS A 43 6.72 -9.08 24.70
CA LYS A 43 6.40 -10.42 24.21
C LYS A 43 7.54 -10.98 23.37
N GLU A 44 7.82 -12.27 23.55
CA GLU A 44 8.62 -13.05 22.59
C GLU A 44 7.71 -13.61 21.50
N TYR A 45 8.15 -13.49 20.25
CA TYR A 45 7.38 -13.91 19.09
C TYR A 45 8.05 -15.11 18.39
N PRO A 46 7.28 -16.13 17.99
CA PRO A 46 7.81 -17.23 17.21
C PRO A 46 8.45 -16.78 15.90
N ALA A 47 9.55 -17.44 15.49
CA ALA A 47 10.28 -17.10 14.26
C ALA A 47 9.39 -17.15 13.00
N PHE A 48 8.41 -18.05 12.94
CA PHE A 48 7.51 -18.17 11.79
C PHE A 48 6.62 -16.94 11.56
N TYR A 49 6.42 -16.07 12.57
CA TYR A 49 5.72 -14.80 12.37
C TYR A 49 6.49 -13.85 11.46
N ALA A 50 7.83 -13.92 11.44
CA ALA A 50 8.62 -13.18 10.46
C ALA A 50 8.34 -13.65 9.02
N LEU A 51 8.17 -14.96 8.82
CA LEU A 51 7.80 -15.52 7.52
C LEU A 51 6.38 -15.09 7.12
N LEU A 52 5.40 -15.18 8.02
CA LEU A 52 4.03 -14.73 7.73
C LEU A 52 3.97 -13.24 7.38
N TYR A 53 4.74 -12.42 8.09
CA TYR A 53 4.84 -10.99 7.81
C TYR A 53 5.51 -10.71 6.46
N LEU A 54 6.52 -11.49 6.08
CA LEU A 54 7.13 -11.40 4.75
C LEU A 54 6.14 -11.81 3.66
N LEU A 55 5.41 -12.91 3.86
CA LEU A 55 4.40 -13.40 2.92
C LEU A 55 3.28 -12.37 2.72
N TRP A 56 2.81 -11.74 3.80
CA TRP A 56 1.88 -10.61 3.72
C TRP A 56 2.41 -9.53 2.78
N GLY A 57 3.66 -9.08 2.98
CA GLY A 57 4.29 -8.07 2.12
C GLY A 57 4.41 -8.50 0.66
N ILE A 58 4.84 -9.74 0.42
CA ILE A 58 4.94 -10.30 -0.94
C ILE A 58 3.57 -10.32 -1.59
N SER A 59 2.51 -10.76 -0.89
CA SER A 59 1.15 -10.78 -1.42
C SER A 59 0.66 -9.39 -1.85
N LEU A 60 0.95 -8.35 -1.05
CA LEU A 60 0.62 -6.97 -1.42
C LEU A 60 1.36 -6.53 -2.69
N ILE A 61 2.66 -6.84 -2.81
CA ILE A 61 3.48 -6.49 -3.99
C ILE A 61 3.00 -7.25 -5.23
N SER A 62 2.81 -8.56 -5.10
CA SER A 62 2.39 -9.46 -6.17
C SER A 62 1.05 -9.04 -6.75
N PHE A 63 0.10 -8.55 -5.94
CA PHE A 63 -1.19 -8.09 -6.43
C PHE A 63 -1.06 -6.97 -7.47
N GLY A 64 -0.28 -5.93 -7.16
CA GLY A 64 -0.04 -4.84 -8.12
C GLY A 64 0.66 -5.35 -9.38
N CYS A 65 1.68 -6.20 -9.24
CA CYS A 65 2.38 -6.77 -10.39
C CYS A 65 1.46 -7.60 -11.30
N VAL A 66 0.55 -8.39 -10.71
CA VAL A 66 -0.44 -9.16 -11.48
C VAL A 66 -1.36 -8.23 -12.26
N LEU A 67 -1.84 -7.14 -11.66
CA LEU A 67 -2.67 -6.17 -12.36
C LEU A 67 -1.92 -5.50 -13.53
N LEU A 68 -0.66 -5.11 -13.32
CA LEU A 68 0.17 -4.52 -14.38
C LEU A 68 0.36 -5.50 -15.54
N LEU A 69 0.73 -6.75 -15.24
CA LEU A 69 0.88 -7.80 -16.25
C LEU A 69 -0.44 -8.07 -16.98
N PHE A 70 -1.55 -8.11 -16.25
CA PHE A 70 -2.87 -8.27 -16.84
C PHE A 70 -3.17 -7.15 -17.84
N ILE A 71 -2.92 -5.89 -17.47
CA ILE A 71 -3.11 -4.75 -18.37
C ILE A 71 -2.20 -4.86 -19.59
N ILE A 72 -0.90 -5.11 -19.40
CA ILE A 72 0.06 -5.18 -20.51
C ILE A 72 -0.28 -6.33 -21.47
N ILE A 73 -0.57 -7.52 -20.94
CA ILE A 73 -0.82 -8.71 -21.77
C ILE A 73 -2.19 -8.64 -22.46
N TYR A 74 -3.23 -8.20 -21.76
CA TYR A 74 -4.59 -8.23 -22.28
C TYR A 74 -4.90 -7.02 -23.15
N MET A 75 -4.53 -5.80 -22.72
CA MET A 75 -4.85 -4.60 -23.50
C MET A 75 -4.07 -4.53 -24.81
N THR A 76 -2.86 -5.08 -24.87
CA THR A 76 -2.10 -5.17 -26.15
C THR A 76 -2.80 -6.00 -27.21
N GLN A 77 -3.71 -6.91 -26.83
CA GLN A 77 -4.52 -7.68 -27.79
C GLN A 77 -5.69 -6.87 -28.38
N LEU A 78 -6.06 -5.76 -27.73
CA LEU A 78 -7.25 -4.97 -28.06
C LEU A 78 -6.94 -3.70 -28.86
N VAL A 79 -5.66 -3.32 -29.00
CA VAL A 79 -5.26 -2.10 -29.69
C VAL A 79 -4.08 -2.34 -30.65
N PRO A 80 -3.90 -1.49 -31.69
CA PRO A 80 -2.80 -1.60 -32.63
C PRO A 80 -1.42 -1.52 -31.96
N GLN A 81 -0.42 -2.19 -32.55
CA GLN A 81 0.95 -2.25 -32.03
C GLN A 81 1.60 -0.87 -31.82
N GLU A 82 1.25 0.09 -32.67
CA GLU A 82 1.72 1.48 -32.59
C GLU A 82 1.35 2.17 -31.27
N LYS A 83 0.33 1.65 -30.57
CA LYS A 83 -0.17 2.19 -29.30
C LYS A 83 0.36 1.47 -28.06
N TYR A 84 1.24 0.47 -28.21
CA TYR A 84 1.75 -0.30 -27.06
C TYR A 84 2.44 0.57 -26.02
N GLY A 85 3.14 1.64 -26.44
CA GLY A 85 3.72 2.61 -25.51
C GLY A 85 2.67 3.26 -24.60
N LEU A 86 1.49 3.60 -25.13
CA LEU A 86 0.38 4.19 -24.36
C LEU A 86 -0.19 3.19 -23.35
N ILE A 87 -0.26 1.90 -23.71
CA ILE A 87 -0.73 0.84 -22.80
C ILE A 87 0.24 0.66 -21.63
N ILE A 88 1.55 0.69 -21.88
CA ILE A 88 2.55 0.59 -20.82
C ILE A 88 2.40 1.75 -19.85
N TRP A 89 2.27 2.99 -20.35
CA TRP A 89 2.05 4.16 -19.50
C TRP A 89 0.74 4.10 -18.71
N PHE A 90 -0.35 3.70 -19.36
CA PHE A 90 -1.64 3.47 -18.70
C PHE A 90 -1.51 2.41 -17.59
N GLY A 91 -0.86 1.28 -17.90
CA GLY A 91 -0.60 0.21 -16.95
C GLY A 91 0.20 0.66 -15.74
N LEU A 92 1.25 1.47 -15.93
CA LEU A 92 2.07 2.00 -14.83
C LEU A 92 1.28 2.95 -13.91
N ILE A 93 0.42 3.80 -14.47
CA ILE A 93 -0.46 4.67 -13.68
C ILE A 93 -1.44 3.82 -12.86
N MET A 94 -2.09 2.85 -13.50
CA MET A 94 -3.03 1.95 -12.83
C MET A 94 -2.34 1.07 -11.77
N PHE A 95 -1.11 0.64 -12.01
CA PHE A 95 -0.27 -0.10 -11.08
C PHE A 95 -0.04 0.69 -9.79
N LEU A 96 0.39 1.95 -9.89
CA LEU A 96 0.58 2.81 -8.73
C LEU A 96 -0.73 3.04 -7.96
N GLY A 97 -1.84 3.28 -8.65
CA GLY A 97 -3.16 3.41 -8.01
C GLY A 97 -3.62 2.13 -7.31
N SER A 98 -3.27 0.97 -7.86
CA SER A 98 -3.67 -0.34 -7.33
C SER A 98 -3.03 -0.68 -5.99
N PHE A 99 -1.82 -0.19 -5.71
CA PHE A 99 -1.21 -0.35 -4.39
C PHE A 99 -1.88 0.46 -3.30
N MET A 100 -2.56 1.54 -3.67
CA MET A 100 -3.18 2.41 -2.69
C MET A 100 -4.57 1.89 -2.30
N ILE A 101 -5.49 1.71 -3.25
CA ILE A 101 -6.86 1.31 -2.93
C ILE A 101 -7.00 -0.21 -2.76
N PRO A 102 -6.83 -1.04 -3.81
CA PRO A 102 -6.82 -2.49 -3.65
C PRO A 102 -5.80 -2.99 -2.62
N GLY A 103 -4.61 -2.38 -2.57
CA GLY A 103 -3.61 -2.69 -1.55
C GLY A 103 -4.11 -2.43 -0.14
N ALA A 104 -4.74 -1.28 0.14
CA ALA A 104 -5.35 -1.00 1.44
C ALA A 104 -6.48 -1.99 1.80
N LEU A 105 -7.29 -2.40 0.82
CA LEU A 105 -8.34 -3.40 1.03
C LEU A 105 -7.74 -4.77 1.38
N LEU A 106 -6.68 -5.18 0.69
CA LEU A 106 -5.99 -6.43 0.97
C LEU A 106 -5.31 -6.40 2.34
N ASP A 107 -4.70 -5.26 2.70
CA ASP A 107 -4.12 -5.03 4.02
C ASP A 107 -5.18 -5.07 5.14
N PHE A 108 -6.37 -4.51 4.88
CA PHE A 108 -7.53 -4.61 5.77
C PHE A 108 -8.00 -6.06 5.95
N LEU A 109 -8.09 -6.82 4.86
CA LEU A 109 -8.49 -8.23 4.90
C LEU A 109 -7.49 -9.05 5.72
N PHE A 110 -6.18 -8.94 5.41
CA PHE A 110 -5.13 -9.62 6.15
C PHE A 110 -5.12 -9.24 7.63
N TRP A 111 -5.31 -7.96 7.95
CA TRP A 111 -5.44 -7.51 9.33
C TRP A 111 -6.66 -8.10 10.04
N SER A 112 -7.80 -8.18 9.36
CA SER A 112 -9.05 -8.66 9.95
C SER A 112 -9.05 -10.16 10.22
N ILE A 113 -8.43 -10.96 9.35
CA ILE A 113 -8.33 -12.42 9.50
C ILE A 113 -7.15 -12.86 10.39
N SER A 114 -6.22 -11.95 10.67
CA SER A 114 -5.02 -12.26 11.43
C SER A 114 -5.32 -12.52 12.91
N PRO A 115 -4.74 -13.58 13.51
CA PRO A 115 -4.89 -13.84 14.94
C PRO A 115 -4.25 -12.71 15.76
N GLU A 116 -4.74 -12.48 16.98
CA GLU A 116 -4.29 -11.39 17.84
C GLU A 116 -2.78 -11.41 18.11
N ASN A 117 -2.21 -12.59 18.37
CA ASN A 117 -0.77 -12.77 18.59
C ASN A 117 0.07 -12.36 17.37
N PHE A 118 -0.43 -12.61 16.16
CA PHE A 118 0.25 -12.18 14.94
C PHE A 118 0.07 -10.68 14.69
N ARG A 119 -1.11 -10.12 14.98
CA ARG A 119 -1.32 -8.67 14.96
C ARG A 119 -0.40 -7.94 15.93
N ASP A 120 -0.19 -8.48 17.13
CA ASP A 120 0.78 -7.95 18.09
C ASP A 120 2.21 -7.98 17.53
N TYR A 121 2.59 -9.05 16.83
CA TYR A 121 3.87 -9.11 16.13
C TYR A 121 3.98 -8.03 15.04
N VAL A 122 2.93 -7.81 14.25
CA VAL A 122 2.89 -6.73 13.26
C VAL A 122 3.08 -5.38 13.93
N LYS A 123 2.35 -5.10 15.02
CA LYS A 123 2.50 -3.86 15.82
C LYS A 123 3.93 -3.71 16.34
N PHE A 124 4.53 -4.77 16.88
CA PHE A 124 5.92 -4.79 17.33
C PHE A 124 6.89 -4.42 16.19
N ARG A 125 6.72 -5.00 15.00
CA ARG A 125 7.54 -4.69 13.83
C ARG A 125 7.38 -3.25 13.37
N LEU A 126 6.16 -2.72 13.42
CA LEU A 126 5.85 -1.33 13.10
C LEU A 126 6.52 -0.36 14.07
N ILE A 127 6.40 -0.59 15.38
CA ILE A 127 7.08 0.22 16.40
C ILE A 127 8.60 0.18 16.19
N LYS A 128 9.17 -1.02 16.01
CA LYS A 128 10.63 -1.18 15.79
C LYS A 128 11.13 -0.50 14.52
N SER A 129 10.26 -0.30 13.54
CA SER A 129 10.61 0.38 12.28
C SER A 129 10.35 1.89 12.30
N GLY A 130 9.88 2.45 13.43
CA GLY A 130 9.58 3.87 13.58
C GLY A 130 8.13 4.25 13.20
N TRP A 131 7.28 3.26 12.95
CA TRP A 131 5.92 3.41 12.41
C TRP A 131 4.86 2.91 13.37
N GLY A 132 5.03 3.28 14.65
CA GLY A 132 4.14 2.88 15.75
C GLY A 132 2.76 3.54 15.70
N TYR A 133 2.10 3.58 14.54
CA TYR A 133 0.75 4.10 14.37
C TYR A 133 -0.28 2.98 14.29
N GLU A 134 -1.51 3.26 14.69
CA GLU A 134 -2.62 2.32 14.60
C GLU A 134 -2.83 1.82 13.16
N MET A 135 -2.85 0.50 12.98
CA MET A 135 -2.96 -0.14 11.65
C MET A 135 -4.23 0.28 10.91
N ARG A 136 -5.34 0.46 11.63
CA ARG A 136 -6.59 0.93 11.04
C ARG A 136 -6.44 2.33 10.43
N ASP A 137 -5.72 3.21 11.10
CA ASP A 137 -5.50 4.58 10.63
C ASP A 137 -4.51 4.62 9.46
N GLN A 138 -3.50 3.74 9.46
CA GLN A 138 -2.59 3.56 8.32
C GLN A 138 -3.33 3.08 7.07
N ILE A 139 -4.18 2.05 7.19
CA ILE A 139 -5.00 1.52 6.10
C ILE A 139 -5.95 2.60 5.54
N MET A 140 -6.64 3.32 6.43
CA MET A 140 -7.55 4.40 6.03
C MET A 140 -6.80 5.53 5.32
N THR A 141 -5.59 5.83 5.78
CA THR A 141 -4.72 6.83 5.14
C THR A 141 -4.30 6.38 3.75
N LEU A 142 -3.88 5.12 3.57
CA LEU A 142 -3.52 4.58 2.27
C LEU A 142 -4.70 4.64 1.29
N PHE A 143 -5.91 4.33 1.76
CA PHE A 143 -7.14 4.47 0.98
C PHE A 143 -7.41 5.92 0.55
N LYS A 144 -7.29 6.89 1.47
CA LYS A 144 -7.44 8.33 1.18
C LYS A 144 -6.42 8.82 0.15
N ILE A 145 -5.15 8.44 0.31
CA ILE A 145 -4.08 8.76 -0.66
C ILE A 145 -4.43 8.19 -2.03
N GLY A 146 -4.94 6.95 -2.08
CA GLY A 146 -5.40 6.31 -3.31
C GLY A 146 -6.53 7.06 -4.01
N LEU A 147 -7.52 7.53 -3.24
CA LEU A 147 -8.63 8.30 -3.79
C LEU A 147 -8.17 9.65 -4.36
N ILE A 148 -7.28 10.34 -3.65
CA ILE A 148 -6.66 11.58 -4.13
C ILE A 148 -5.85 11.31 -5.41
N TYR A 149 -5.06 10.23 -5.42
CA TYR A 149 -4.27 9.83 -6.59
C TYR A 149 -5.16 9.59 -7.81
N LEU A 150 -6.23 8.80 -7.67
CA LEU A 150 -7.16 8.55 -8.76
C LEU A 150 -7.84 9.83 -9.24
N LEU A 151 -8.25 10.72 -8.34
CA LEU A 151 -8.87 11.98 -8.73
C LEU A 151 -7.92 12.85 -9.53
N LEU A 152 -6.67 13.00 -9.07
CA LEU A 152 -5.64 13.80 -9.73
C LEU A 152 -5.18 13.19 -11.06
N THR A 153 -5.12 11.86 -11.16
CA THR A 153 -4.69 11.17 -12.38
C THR A 153 -5.83 10.91 -13.36
N SER A 154 -7.10 11.05 -12.95
CA SER A 154 -8.26 10.77 -13.81
C SER A 154 -8.27 11.51 -15.15
N PRO A 155 -7.87 12.80 -15.28
CA PRO A 155 -7.83 13.47 -16.58
C PRO A 155 -6.81 12.83 -17.52
N LEU A 156 -5.65 12.46 -16.99
CA LEU A 156 -4.60 11.78 -17.75
C LEU A 156 -5.04 10.37 -18.16
N VAL A 157 -5.68 9.63 -17.26
CA VAL A 157 -6.22 8.30 -17.54
C VAL A 157 -7.27 8.36 -18.66
N ILE A 158 -8.21 9.30 -18.58
CA ILE A 158 -9.23 9.51 -19.62
C ILE A 158 -8.59 9.89 -20.95
N TYR A 159 -7.60 10.78 -20.94
CA TYR A 159 -6.87 11.19 -22.14
C TYR A 159 -6.13 10.01 -22.80
N LEU A 160 -5.44 9.18 -22.00
CA LEU A 160 -4.77 7.98 -22.49
C LEU A 160 -5.77 6.98 -23.08
N LEU A 161 -6.92 6.77 -22.44
CA LEU A 161 -7.99 5.92 -22.97
C LEU A 161 -8.52 6.46 -24.30
N TYR A 162 -8.76 7.76 -24.41
CA TYR A 162 -9.19 8.39 -25.67
C TYR A 162 -8.17 8.14 -26.80
N LEU A 163 -6.87 8.33 -26.54
CA LEU A 163 -5.83 8.04 -27.53
C LEU A 163 -5.73 6.56 -27.90
N LEU A 164 -5.97 5.66 -26.94
CA LEU A 164 -5.96 4.21 -27.18
C LEU A 164 -7.06 3.75 -28.15
N PHE A 165 -8.25 4.36 -28.08
CA PHE A 165 -9.42 3.93 -28.86
C PHE A 165 -9.76 4.77 -30.09
N ARG A 166 -9.06 5.89 -30.31
CA ARG A 166 -9.18 6.70 -31.54
C ARG A 166 -8.29 6.19 -32.66
#